data_AF-A0A2K9A5F5-F1
#
_entry.id   AF-A0A2K9A5F5-F1
#
_cell.length_a   1.000
_cell.length_b   1.000
_cell.length_c   1.000
_cell.angle_alpha   90.00
_cell.angle_beta   90.00
_cell.angle_gamma   90.00
#
_symmetry.space_group_name_H-M   'P 1'
#
loop_
_entity.id
_entity.type
_entity.pdbx_description
1 polymer ?
#
loop_
_entity_poly.entity_id
_entity_poly.type
_entity_poly.pdbx_seq_one_letter_code
_entity_poly.pdbx_strand_id
1 'polypeptide(L)'
;MNKSSVGRFFEDFSLGQLIEHPIPRTITEGDASLYIALTGSRFSLFSSHHLARKVGFAKPPVDNLLLFHIAFGKTVQDISLNAVANLGYAEVQFVLPAFIGDTISVLSEVIGLKENSNGKTGIVYVHSRATNQDGHLVASWKRWVMVHKKQEGMQNTYAVQPQLNSEVSPAHLAMPDQFNADNYSYISSGETFVFKDYQIGEWIDHIDGLTIDSTEHTMATKLYQNNAKVHFNYHQMQDSQHQQRLVYGGHIISLCRSLSHNGLANAQWLAAINGGAHLNPSYAGNTIYAATQVQNKYDLGFGMGALRLKTIGFKNIQWSSIKEQVCSANSSKDYPDNVVLDLDYTVLIPNPK
;
A
#
# COMPACT_ATOMS: atom_id res chain seq x y z
N MET A 1 -14.11 30.39 -19.70
CA MET A 1 -13.70 29.00 -19.43
C MET A 1 -13.23 28.91 -17.99
N ASN A 2 -13.73 27.96 -17.22
CA ASN A 2 -13.23 27.69 -15.87
C ASN A 2 -11.78 27.20 -15.97
N LYS A 3 -10.88 27.74 -15.13
CA LYS A 3 -9.46 27.35 -15.09
C LYS A 3 -9.22 26.10 -14.25
N SER A 4 -10.21 25.62 -13.48
CA SER A 4 -10.09 24.41 -12.69
C SER A 4 -10.20 23.15 -13.56
N SER A 5 -9.39 22.14 -13.23
CA SER A 5 -9.52 20.80 -13.79
C SER A 5 -10.55 19.99 -13.00
N VAL A 6 -11.36 19.21 -13.70
CA VAL A 6 -12.32 18.26 -13.10
C VAL A 6 -11.78 16.83 -13.03
N GLY A 7 -10.50 16.62 -13.38
CA GLY A 7 -9.91 15.29 -13.55
C GLY A 7 -10.41 14.58 -14.81
N ARG A 8 -9.92 13.35 -15.03
CA ARG A 8 -10.34 12.49 -16.14
C ARG A 8 -11.55 11.63 -15.77
N PHE A 9 -12.41 11.36 -16.73
CA PHE A 9 -13.44 10.34 -16.72
C PHE A 9 -13.01 9.15 -17.56
N PHE A 10 -13.74 8.04 -17.53
CA PHE A 10 -13.35 6.81 -18.20
C PHE A 10 -13.04 6.99 -19.70
N GLU A 11 -13.84 7.77 -20.41
CA GLU A 11 -13.68 8.08 -21.84
C GLU A 11 -12.47 8.97 -22.17
N ASP A 12 -11.84 9.61 -21.18
CA ASP A 12 -10.68 10.48 -21.40
C ASP A 12 -9.35 9.67 -21.47
N PHE A 13 -9.40 8.37 -21.18
CA PHE A 13 -8.23 7.49 -21.20
C PHE A 13 -8.09 6.77 -22.54
N SER A 14 -6.85 6.66 -23.01
CA SER A 14 -6.50 5.89 -24.21
C SER A 14 -5.48 4.81 -23.86
N LEU A 15 -5.59 3.62 -24.47
CA LEU A 15 -4.62 2.55 -24.26
C LEU A 15 -3.21 3.00 -24.73
N GLY A 16 -2.18 2.69 -23.93
CA GLY A 16 -0.79 3.12 -24.16
C GLY A 16 -0.52 4.59 -23.81
N GLN A 17 -1.52 5.34 -23.32
CA GLN A 17 -1.33 6.73 -22.93
C GLN A 17 -0.35 6.84 -21.77
N LEU A 18 0.68 7.66 -21.96
CA LEU A 18 1.62 8.09 -20.92
C LEU A 18 1.11 9.37 -20.26
N ILE A 19 1.10 9.38 -18.93
CA ILE A 19 0.64 10.50 -18.10
C ILE A 19 1.73 10.85 -17.09
N GLU A 20 2.44 11.94 -17.35
CA GLU A 20 3.40 12.54 -16.40
C GLU A 20 2.63 13.29 -15.32
N HIS A 21 2.78 12.87 -14.07
CA HIS A 21 2.06 13.49 -12.96
C HIS A 21 2.81 14.71 -12.44
N PRO A 22 2.13 15.86 -12.28
CA PRO A 22 2.77 17.06 -11.76
C PRO A 22 3.08 16.94 -10.26
N ILE A 23 3.81 17.94 -9.75
CA ILE A 23 4.14 18.09 -8.31
C ILE A 23 5.11 17.00 -7.85
N PRO A 24 6.36 16.98 -8.36
CA PRO A 24 7.41 16.14 -7.79
C PRO A 24 7.61 16.48 -6.31
N ARG A 25 7.97 15.50 -5.49
CA ARG A 25 7.99 15.64 -4.02
C ARG A 25 9.26 15.11 -3.40
N THR A 26 10.06 16.00 -2.84
CA THR A 26 11.21 15.66 -1.96
C THR A 26 10.71 15.05 -0.66
N ILE A 27 11.20 13.89 -0.25
CA ILE A 27 10.88 13.27 1.05
C ILE A 27 11.88 13.75 2.10
N THR A 28 11.41 14.23 3.24
CA THR A 28 12.23 14.83 4.30
C THR A 28 12.10 14.06 5.62
N GLU A 29 12.96 14.37 6.60
CA GLU A 29 12.85 13.80 7.96
C GLU A 29 11.51 14.15 8.62
N GLY A 30 10.94 15.31 8.31
CA GLY A 30 9.62 15.71 8.80
C GLY A 30 8.51 14.81 8.28
N ASP A 31 8.61 14.35 7.02
CA ASP A 31 7.66 13.42 6.43
C ASP A 31 7.71 12.05 7.10
N ALA A 32 8.93 11.53 7.33
CA ALA A 32 9.13 10.27 8.05
C ALA A 32 8.64 10.35 9.50
N SER A 33 8.96 11.45 10.21
CA SER A 33 8.51 11.68 11.59
C SER A 33 6.99 11.76 11.68
N LEU A 34 6.35 12.46 10.74
CA LEU A 34 4.89 12.59 10.70
C LEU A 34 4.23 11.25 10.35
N TYR A 35 4.80 10.46 9.44
CA TYR A 35 4.30 9.13 9.13
C TYR A 35 4.33 8.19 10.35
N ILE A 36 5.41 8.21 11.13
CA ILE A 36 5.50 7.45 12.39
C ILE A 36 4.42 7.93 13.36
N ALA A 37 4.25 9.24 13.55
CA ALA A 37 3.24 9.79 14.45
C ALA A 37 1.80 9.40 14.05
N LEU A 38 1.53 9.28 12.75
CA LEU A 38 0.20 8.95 12.20
C LEU A 38 -0.10 7.45 12.16
N THR A 39 0.90 6.58 12.29
CA THR A 39 0.73 5.12 12.13
C THR A 39 1.16 4.33 13.36
N GLY A 40 1.98 4.92 14.21
CA GLY A 40 2.60 4.24 15.35
C GLY A 40 3.64 3.19 14.96
N SER A 41 4.13 3.19 13.72
CA SER A 41 5.08 2.18 13.23
C SER A 41 6.31 2.08 14.14
N ARG A 42 6.66 0.85 14.53
CA ARG A 42 7.81 0.55 15.41
C ARG A 42 8.95 -0.19 14.70
N PHE A 43 8.89 -0.34 13.38
CA PHE A 43 9.96 -0.99 12.62
C PHE A 43 11.27 -0.21 12.73
N SER A 44 12.14 -0.72 13.61
CA SER A 44 13.36 -0.07 14.07
C SER A 44 14.30 0.43 12.95
N LEU A 45 14.28 -0.18 11.76
CA LEU A 45 15.08 0.25 10.61
C LEU A 45 14.77 1.69 10.20
N PHE A 46 13.50 2.09 10.27
CA PHE A 46 13.04 3.43 9.90
C PHE A 46 12.99 4.41 11.08
N SER A 47 13.18 3.91 12.30
CA SER A 47 13.18 4.72 13.53
C SER A 47 14.59 5.07 14.03
N SER A 48 15.63 4.35 13.59
CA SER A 48 17.00 4.51 14.11
C SER A 48 18.02 4.62 13.00
N HIS A 49 18.54 5.83 12.77
CA HIS A 49 19.69 6.06 11.87
C HIS A 49 20.95 5.31 12.32
N HIS A 50 21.07 4.99 13.61
CA HIS A 50 22.18 4.18 14.12
C HIS A 50 22.03 2.72 13.68
N LEU A 51 20.83 2.14 13.81
CA LEU A 51 20.58 0.78 13.32
C LEU A 51 20.71 0.70 11.80
N ALA A 52 20.12 1.63 11.05
CA ALA A 52 20.21 1.68 9.60
C ALA A 52 21.68 1.68 9.12
N ARG A 53 22.54 2.52 9.74
CA ARG A 53 23.98 2.52 9.44
C ARG A 53 24.67 1.23 9.84
N LYS A 54 24.33 0.66 11.01
CA LYS A 54 24.92 -0.59 11.50
C LYS A 54 24.64 -1.76 10.55
N VAL A 55 23.46 -1.80 9.94
CA VAL A 55 23.08 -2.78 8.93
C VAL A 55 23.45 -2.35 7.50
N GLY A 56 24.23 -1.27 7.33
CA GLY A 56 24.94 -0.92 6.10
C GLY A 56 24.37 0.23 5.25
N PHE A 57 23.22 0.81 5.61
CA PHE A 57 22.69 1.95 4.84
C PHE A 57 23.55 3.21 5.01
N ALA A 58 23.96 3.81 3.90
CA ALA A 58 24.74 5.05 3.88
C ALA A 58 23.91 6.28 4.26
N LYS A 59 22.60 6.24 4.01
CA LYS A 59 21.63 7.30 4.32
C LYS A 59 20.41 6.69 5.01
N PRO A 60 19.64 7.48 5.79
CA PRO A 60 18.39 7.00 6.36
C PRO A 60 17.40 6.55 5.28
N PRO A 61 17.00 5.27 5.24
CA PRO A 61 16.01 4.79 4.28
C PRO A 61 14.62 5.33 4.63
N VAL A 62 13.80 5.53 3.60
CA VAL A 62 12.39 5.87 3.74
C VAL A 62 11.57 4.59 3.86
N ASP A 63 10.57 4.57 4.74
CA ASP A 63 9.61 3.46 4.81
C ASP A 63 8.94 3.26 3.45
N ASN A 64 8.97 2.02 2.92
CA ASN A 64 8.47 1.72 1.58
C ASN A 64 6.97 2.01 1.42
N LEU A 65 6.17 1.93 2.49
CA LEU A 65 4.76 2.38 2.42
C LEU A 65 4.66 3.90 2.36
N LEU A 66 5.49 4.65 3.10
CA LEU A 66 5.53 6.11 2.96
C LEU A 66 5.91 6.54 1.53
N LEU A 67 6.95 5.92 0.96
CA LEU A 67 7.34 6.11 -0.44
C LEU A 67 6.16 5.80 -1.38
N PHE A 68 5.53 4.64 -1.19
CA PHE A 68 4.41 4.21 -2.01
C PHE A 68 3.23 5.18 -1.92
N HIS A 69 2.86 5.65 -0.73
CA HIS A 69 1.73 6.56 -0.55
C HIS A 69 2.00 7.93 -1.15
N ILE A 70 3.21 8.48 -1.00
CA ILE A 70 3.62 9.73 -1.67
C ILE A 70 3.53 9.58 -3.19
N ALA A 71 4.11 8.52 -3.75
CA ALA A 71 4.09 8.24 -5.18
C ALA A 71 2.66 8.01 -5.69
N PHE A 72 1.87 7.20 -4.98
CA PHE A 72 0.47 6.93 -5.30
C PHE A 72 -0.35 8.22 -5.32
N GLY A 73 -0.16 9.09 -4.33
CA GLY A 73 -0.84 10.38 -4.21
C GLY A 73 -0.65 11.27 -5.44
N LYS A 74 0.51 11.18 -6.12
CA LYS A 74 0.77 11.93 -7.37
C LYS A 74 -0.18 11.54 -8.48
N THR A 75 -0.57 10.27 -8.53
CA THR A 75 -1.43 9.74 -9.59
C THR A 75 -2.91 10.10 -9.40
N VAL A 76 -3.32 10.54 -8.20
CA VAL A 76 -4.75 10.62 -7.85
C VAL A 76 -5.50 11.63 -8.72
N GLN A 77 -4.95 12.83 -8.88
CA GLN A 77 -5.58 13.89 -9.68
C GLN A 77 -5.90 13.43 -11.11
N ASP A 78 -4.99 12.65 -11.69
CA ASP A 78 -5.03 12.26 -13.10
C ASP A 78 -5.76 10.94 -13.36
N ILE A 79 -5.69 10.01 -12.42
CA ILE A 79 -6.18 8.63 -12.59
C ILE A 79 -7.49 8.39 -11.84
N SER A 80 -7.62 8.89 -10.60
CA SER A 80 -8.66 8.43 -9.67
C SER A 80 -9.45 9.52 -8.97
N LEU A 81 -9.36 10.78 -9.42
CA LEU A 81 -10.16 11.87 -8.87
C LEU A 81 -11.67 11.63 -9.01
N ASN A 82 -12.07 11.01 -10.12
CA ASN A 82 -13.46 10.61 -10.42
C ASN A 82 -13.64 9.08 -10.34
N ALA A 83 -12.77 8.39 -9.60
CA ALA A 83 -12.94 6.97 -9.36
C ALA A 83 -14.01 6.70 -8.29
N VAL A 84 -14.81 5.66 -8.52
CA VAL A 84 -15.70 5.06 -7.51
C VAL A 84 -14.86 4.37 -6.45
N ALA A 85 -13.92 3.53 -6.90
CA ALA A 85 -13.09 2.72 -6.03
C ALA A 85 -11.80 2.29 -6.73
N ASN A 86 -10.76 2.05 -5.93
CA ASN A 86 -9.60 1.27 -6.37
C ASN A 86 -9.93 -0.21 -6.18
N LEU A 87 -9.90 -0.97 -7.26
CA LEU A 87 -10.35 -2.35 -7.28
C LEU A 87 -9.22 -3.35 -6.95
N GLY A 88 -7.96 -2.93 -7.08
CA GLY A 88 -6.84 -3.69 -6.57
C GLY A 88 -5.49 -3.17 -7.01
N TYR A 89 -4.46 -3.89 -6.58
CA TYR A 89 -3.06 -3.67 -6.88
C TYR A 89 -2.48 -5.00 -7.35
N ALA A 90 -1.45 -4.92 -8.19
CA ALA A 90 -0.62 -6.05 -8.53
C ALA A 90 0.82 -5.57 -8.74
N GLU A 91 1.77 -6.45 -8.46
CA GLU A 91 3.17 -6.24 -8.83
C GLU A 91 3.74 -4.92 -8.32
N VAL A 92 3.43 -4.52 -7.08
CA VAL A 92 4.10 -3.38 -6.44
C VAL A 92 5.51 -3.82 -6.08
N GLN A 93 6.48 -3.28 -6.79
CA GLN A 93 7.89 -3.55 -6.64
C GLN A 93 8.58 -2.32 -6.05
N PHE A 94 9.32 -2.50 -4.97
CA PHE A 94 10.29 -1.53 -4.47
C PHE A 94 11.63 -1.88 -5.07
N VAL A 95 12.09 -1.10 -6.06
CA VAL A 95 13.19 -1.47 -6.96
C VAL A 95 14.53 -0.99 -6.42
N LEU A 96 14.59 0.24 -5.93
CA LEU A 96 15.73 0.80 -5.23
C LEU A 96 15.26 1.46 -3.94
N PRO A 97 16.05 1.39 -2.86
CA PRO A 97 15.70 2.09 -1.63
C PRO A 97 15.64 3.60 -1.90
N ALA A 98 14.56 4.24 -1.47
CA ALA A 98 14.49 5.69 -1.39
C ALA A 98 15.09 6.15 -0.06
N PHE A 99 15.72 7.32 -0.08
CA PHE A 99 16.35 7.91 1.09
C PHE A 99 15.75 9.27 1.41
N ILE A 100 15.92 9.69 2.66
CA ILE A 100 15.63 11.07 3.05
C ILE A 100 16.44 12.03 2.16
N GLY A 101 15.74 13.00 1.57
CA GLY A 101 16.27 13.95 0.60
C GLY A 101 15.94 13.61 -0.87
N ASP A 102 15.51 12.38 -1.17
CA ASP A 102 15.14 12.01 -2.54
C ASP A 102 13.86 12.72 -3.00
N THR A 103 13.83 13.12 -4.28
CA THR A 103 12.66 13.78 -4.90
C THR A 103 11.94 12.84 -5.86
N ILE A 104 10.70 12.51 -5.53
CA ILE A 104 9.93 11.50 -6.24
C ILE A 104 9.06 12.13 -7.32
N SER A 105 9.19 11.61 -8.54
CA SER A 105 8.35 11.91 -9.71
C SER A 105 7.65 10.63 -10.19
N VAL A 106 6.46 10.74 -10.79
CA VAL A 106 5.68 9.56 -11.20
C VAL A 106 5.15 9.70 -12.63
N LEU A 107 5.28 8.63 -13.40
CA LEU A 107 4.70 8.47 -14.73
C LEU A 107 3.77 7.26 -14.73
N SER A 108 2.57 7.39 -15.29
CA SER A 108 1.63 6.26 -15.47
C SER A 108 1.40 5.96 -16.94
N GLU A 109 1.33 4.68 -17.27
CA GLU A 109 0.90 4.17 -18.57
C GLU A 109 -0.47 3.49 -18.42
N VAL A 110 -1.42 3.82 -19.30
CA VAL A 110 -2.70 3.11 -19.38
C VAL A 110 -2.48 1.77 -20.10
N ILE A 111 -2.52 0.68 -19.36
CA ILE A 111 -2.24 -0.68 -19.87
C ILE A 111 -3.50 -1.51 -20.12
N GLY A 112 -4.68 -0.96 -19.83
CA GLY A 112 -5.94 -1.63 -20.07
C GLY A 112 -7.15 -0.74 -19.81
N LEU A 113 -8.21 -0.99 -20.56
CA LEU A 113 -9.49 -0.29 -20.48
C LEU A 113 -10.59 -1.32 -20.67
N LYS A 114 -11.62 -1.26 -19.83
CA LYS A 114 -12.79 -2.14 -19.93
C LYS A 114 -14.03 -1.42 -19.45
N GLU A 115 -14.95 -1.13 -20.36
CA GLU A 115 -16.24 -0.56 -19.98
C GLU A 115 -17.07 -1.60 -19.20
N ASN A 116 -17.79 -1.13 -18.16
CA ASN A 116 -18.71 -2.00 -17.43
C ASN A 116 -20.04 -2.12 -18.18
N SER A 117 -20.71 -3.26 -18.01
CA SER A 117 -21.99 -3.56 -18.68
C SER A 117 -23.12 -2.59 -18.34
N ASN A 118 -23.02 -1.84 -17.23
CA ASN A 118 -24.00 -0.82 -16.86
C ASN A 118 -23.92 0.45 -17.73
N GLY A 119 -22.87 0.64 -18.52
CA GLY A 119 -22.66 1.80 -19.40
C GLY A 119 -22.37 3.13 -18.69
N LYS A 120 -22.20 3.12 -17.35
CA LYS A 120 -22.01 4.29 -16.48
C LYS A 120 -20.60 4.43 -15.92
N THR A 121 -19.85 3.33 -15.89
CA THR A 121 -18.48 3.28 -15.38
C THR A 121 -17.61 2.41 -16.28
N GLY A 122 -16.29 2.53 -16.13
CA GLY A 122 -15.34 1.59 -16.72
C GLY A 122 -14.13 1.40 -15.84
N ILE A 123 -13.38 0.33 -16.09
CA ILE A 123 -12.17 -0.03 -15.37
C ILE A 123 -10.97 0.43 -16.19
N VAL A 124 -10.10 1.21 -15.55
CA VAL A 124 -8.82 1.66 -16.12
C VAL A 124 -7.71 0.94 -15.37
N TYR A 125 -6.84 0.26 -16.12
CA TYR A 125 -5.62 -0.38 -15.60
C TYR A 125 -4.44 0.54 -15.92
N VAL A 126 -3.63 0.85 -14.92
CA VAL A 126 -2.43 1.67 -15.08
C VAL A 126 -1.20 0.97 -14.52
N HIS A 127 -0.08 1.13 -15.22
CA HIS A 127 1.26 0.82 -14.72
C HIS A 127 1.97 2.13 -14.38
N SER A 128 2.19 2.38 -13.10
CA SER A 128 2.86 3.58 -12.60
C SER A 128 4.29 3.27 -12.21
N ARG A 129 5.21 4.19 -12.52
CA ARG A 129 6.63 4.11 -12.21
C ARG A 129 7.05 5.39 -11.50
N ALA A 130 7.66 5.24 -10.32
CA ALA A 130 8.19 6.33 -9.51
C ALA A 130 9.72 6.37 -9.62
N THR A 131 10.27 7.53 -9.94
CA THR A 131 11.70 7.77 -10.06
C THR A 131 12.17 8.83 -9.07
N ASN A 132 13.44 8.78 -8.67
CA ASN A 132 14.07 9.85 -7.88
C ASN A 132 14.60 10.99 -8.79
N GLN A 133 15.27 11.98 -8.20
CA GLN A 133 15.85 13.13 -8.91
C GLN A 133 16.90 12.76 -9.96
N ASP A 134 17.52 11.60 -9.84
CA ASP A 134 18.57 11.11 -10.75
C ASP A 134 17.98 10.22 -11.86
N GLY A 135 16.64 10.07 -11.91
CA GLY A 135 15.94 9.22 -12.88
C GLY A 135 15.94 7.73 -12.52
N HIS A 136 16.48 7.34 -11.35
CA HIS A 136 16.49 5.96 -10.90
C HIS A 136 15.10 5.50 -10.47
N LEU A 137 14.68 4.32 -10.91
CA LEU A 137 13.40 3.72 -10.53
C LEU A 137 13.44 3.25 -9.07
N VAL A 138 12.58 3.82 -8.23
CA VAL A 138 12.47 3.46 -6.81
C VAL A 138 11.27 2.59 -6.52
N ALA A 139 10.16 2.79 -7.23
CA ALA A 139 8.97 1.95 -7.11
C ALA A 139 8.22 1.81 -8.44
N SER A 140 7.56 0.68 -8.64
CA SER A 140 6.74 0.39 -9.81
C SER A 140 5.51 -0.41 -9.39
N TRP A 141 4.33 -0.11 -9.90
CA TRP A 141 3.12 -0.87 -9.56
C TRP A 141 2.07 -0.84 -10.65
N LYS A 142 1.22 -1.87 -10.66
CA LYS A 142 -0.01 -1.89 -11.45
C LYS A 142 -1.21 -1.74 -10.51
N ARG A 143 -2.20 -0.96 -10.93
CA ARG A 143 -3.49 -0.86 -10.24
C ARG A 143 -4.62 -0.69 -11.22
N TRP A 144 -5.82 -1.00 -10.78
CA TRP A 144 -7.02 -0.74 -11.57
C TRP A 144 -8.11 -0.08 -10.75
N VAL A 145 -8.78 0.88 -11.39
CA VAL A 145 -9.78 1.75 -10.76
C VAL A 145 -11.06 1.72 -11.56
N MET A 146 -12.19 1.72 -10.87
CA MET A 146 -13.49 1.94 -11.50
C MET A 146 -13.71 3.45 -11.59
N VAL A 147 -13.82 4.00 -12.78
CA VAL A 147 -13.98 5.44 -13.04
C VAL A 147 -15.36 5.71 -13.60
N HIS A 148 -15.98 6.81 -13.14
CA HIS A 148 -17.23 7.28 -13.73
C HIS A 148 -17.05 7.70 -15.18
N LYS A 149 -18.10 7.51 -15.98
CA LYS A 149 -18.23 8.18 -17.26
C LYS A 149 -18.80 9.58 -17.08
N LYS A 150 -18.41 10.52 -17.93
CA LYS A 150 -18.98 11.87 -17.92
C LYS A 150 -20.36 11.88 -18.58
N GLN A 151 -20.51 11.09 -19.65
CA GLN A 151 -21.78 10.95 -20.37
C GLN A 151 -22.10 9.48 -20.66
N GLU A 152 -23.34 9.09 -20.39
CA GLU A 152 -23.85 7.76 -20.77
C GLU A 152 -23.82 7.63 -22.31
N GLY A 153 -23.42 6.45 -22.82
CA GLY A 153 -23.42 6.16 -24.27
C GLY A 153 -22.11 6.40 -25.04
N MET A 154 -21.11 7.11 -24.48
CA MET A 154 -19.78 7.15 -25.12
C MET A 154 -19.07 5.81 -24.93
N GLN A 155 -19.03 4.99 -25.97
CA GLN A 155 -18.38 3.69 -25.94
C GLN A 155 -16.89 3.82 -26.17
N ASN A 156 -16.09 3.16 -25.33
CA ASN A 156 -14.71 2.88 -25.67
C ASN A 156 -14.66 1.48 -26.29
N THR A 157 -14.30 1.37 -27.57
CA THR A 157 -14.31 0.10 -28.31
C THR A 157 -13.15 -0.83 -27.93
N TYR A 158 -12.21 -0.36 -27.11
CA TYR A 158 -11.08 -1.14 -26.64
C TYR A 158 -11.37 -1.78 -25.29
N ALA A 159 -11.64 -3.09 -25.30
CA ALA A 159 -11.70 -3.92 -24.11
C ALA A 159 -10.38 -4.70 -23.96
N VAL A 160 -9.43 -4.13 -23.24
CA VAL A 160 -8.13 -4.74 -22.94
C VAL A 160 -8.00 -4.88 -21.43
N GLN A 161 -7.91 -6.13 -20.97
CA GLN A 161 -7.57 -6.46 -19.60
C GLN A 161 -6.15 -7.07 -19.61
N PRO A 162 -5.16 -6.42 -18.99
CA PRO A 162 -3.80 -6.91 -19.00
C PRO A 162 -3.71 -8.20 -18.18
N GLN A 163 -2.79 -9.09 -18.57
CA GLN A 163 -2.38 -10.18 -17.71
C GLN A 163 -1.55 -9.60 -16.55
N LEU A 164 -1.94 -9.92 -15.33
CA LEU A 164 -1.26 -9.52 -14.11
C LEU A 164 -0.63 -10.75 -13.46
N ASN A 165 0.58 -10.59 -12.95
CA ASN A 165 1.22 -11.67 -12.20
C ASN A 165 0.58 -11.80 -10.81
N SER A 166 0.48 -13.03 -10.31
CA SER A 166 -0.08 -13.32 -8.98
C SER A 166 0.88 -13.01 -7.84
N GLU A 167 2.16 -12.78 -8.13
CA GLU A 167 3.17 -12.33 -7.18
C GLU A 167 4.33 -11.62 -7.88
N VAL A 168 5.09 -10.85 -7.11
CA VAL A 168 6.41 -10.39 -7.53
C VAL A 168 7.39 -11.55 -7.33
N SER A 169 8.09 -11.94 -8.40
CA SER A 169 9.09 -13.01 -8.35
C SER A 169 10.16 -12.71 -7.29
N PRO A 170 10.60 -13.72 -6.50
CA PRO A 170 11.74 -13.58 -5.60
C PRO A 170 13.00 -13.01 -6.26
N ALA A 171 13.21 -13.28 -7.54
CA ALA A 171 14.34 -12.76 -8.31
C ALA A 171 14.29 -11.24 -8.56
N HIS A 172 13.13 -10.61 -8.35
CA HIS A 172 12.93 -9.15 -8.49
C HIS A 172 12.74 -8.45 -7.14
N LEU A 173 12.89 -9.16 -6.01
CA LEU A 173 12.87 -8.53 -4.70
C LEU A 173 14.18 -7.78 -4.51
N ALA A 174 14.12 -6.45 -4.55
CA ALA A 174 15.30 -5.65 -4.27
C ALA A 174 15.67 -5.80 -2.79
N MET A 175 16.81 -6.43 -2.56
CA MET A 175 17.51 -6.34 -1.30
C MET A 175 18.45 -5.15 -1.40
N PRO A 176 18.49 -4.26 -0.40
CA PRO A 176 19.54 -3.26 -0.33
C PRO A 176 20.89 -3.97 -0.32
N ASP A 177 21.74 -3.73 -1.34
CA ASP A 177 23.06 -4.38 -1.49
C ASP A 177 23.92 -4.25 -0.23
N GLN A 178 23.64 -3.25 0.59
CA GLN A 178 24.37 -2.95 1.81
C GLN A 178 23.87 -3.70 3.04
N PHE A 179 22.74 -4.43 2.99
CA PHE A 179 22.14 -5.03 4.18
C PHE A 179 23.05 -6.11 4.78
N ASN A 180 23.54 -5.86 5.99
CA ASN A 180 24.36 -6.81 6.74
C ASN A 180 23.54 -7.45 7.88
N ALA A 181 23.12 -8.70 7.66
CA ALA A 181 22.35 -9.47 8.63
C ALA A 181 23.14 -9.81 9.91
N ASP A 182 24.46 -9.98 9.84
CA ASP A 182 25.31 -10.30 11.00
C ASP A 182 25.35 -9.17 12.03
N ASN A 183 25.17 -7.93 11.56
CA ASN A 183 25.16 -6.73 12.39
C ASN A 183 23.77 -6.38 12.93
N TYR A 184 22.73 -7.13 12.55
CA TYR A 184 21.35 -6.87 12.94
C TYR A 184 21.14 -7.02 14.46
N SER A 185 20.31 -6.17 15.06
CA SER A 185 20.04 -6.17 16.50
C SER A 185 18.60 -6.58 16.80
N TYR A 186 18.43 -7.82 17.27
CA TYR A 186 17.14 -8.35 17.74
C TYR A 186 16.58 -7.59 18.96
N ILE A 187 17.46 -6.96 19.75
CA ILE A 187 17.05 -6.07 20.84
C ILE A 187 16.41 -4.80 20.29
N SER A 188 16.93 -4.26 19.17
CA SER A 188 16.40 -3.03 18.58
C SER A 188 15.04 -3.23 17.91
N SER A 189 14.81 -4.40 17.29
CA SER A 189 13.50 -4.77 16.76
C SER A 189 12.50 -5.21 17.84
N GLY A 190 13.00 -5.71 18.98
CA GLY A 190 12.16 -6.16 20.09
C GLY A 190 11.62 -7.59 19.93
N GLU A 191 12.26 -8.42 19.11
CA GLU A 191 11.82 -9.79 18.84
C GLU A 191 12.99 -10.71 18.48
N THR A 192 12.91 -11.98 18.87
CA THR A 192 13.94 -13.00 18.59
C THR A 192 13.58 -13.94 17.45
N PHE A 193 12.33 -13.95 16.98
CA PHE A 193 11.89 -14.82 15.88
C PHE A 193 12.52 -14.39 14.56
N VAL A 194 13.16 -15.35 13.89
CA VAL A 194 13.84 -15.16 12.61
C VAL A 194 13.16 -16.01 11.53
N PHE A 195 13.61 -15.89 10.28
CA PHE A 195 13.05 -16.59 9.13
C PHE A 195 12.69 -18.06 9.38
N LYS A 196 13.57 -18.83 10.05
CA LYS A 196 13.36 -20.26 10.30
C LYS A 196 12.22 -20.57 11.28
N ASP A 197 11.87 -19.64 12.15
CA ASP A 197 10.87 -19.84 13.20
C ASP A 197 9.44 -19.78 12.66
N TYR A 198 9.25 -19.10 11.52
CA TYR A 198 7.95 -19.02 10.85
C TYR A 198 7.63 -20.29 10.04
N GLN A 199 6.37 -20.70 9.99
CA GLN A 199 5.87 -21.88 9.28
C GLN A 199 4.80 -21.49 8.25
N ILE A 200 4.88 -22.09 7.06
CA ILE A 200 3.85 -21.90 6.02
C ILE A 200 2.50 -22.38 6.57
N GLY A 201 1.47 -21.55 6.40
CA GLY A 201 0.11 -21.78 6.86
C GLY A 201 -0.17 -21.31 8.29
N GLU A 202 0.86 -20.94 9.07
CA GLU A 202 0.65 -20.42 10.43
C GLU A 202 -0.08 -19.07 10.41
N TRP A 203 -0.82 -18.81 11.49
CA TRP A 203 -1.50 -17.55 11.72
C TRP A 203 -0.86 -16.82 12.88
N ILE A 204 -0.69 -15.51 12.71
CA ILE A 204 -0.16 -14.58 13.70
C ILE A 204 -1.25 -13.57 13.98
N ASP A 205 -1.77 -13.58 15.21
CA ASP A 205 -2.75 -12.60 15.66
C ASP A 205 -2.04 -11.36 16.18
N HIS A 206 -2.29 -10.20 15.56
CA HIS A 206 -1.75 -8.93 16.03
C HIS A 206 -2.74 -8.34 17.04
N ILE A 207 -2.46 -8.59 18.33
CA ILE A 207 -3.39 -8.40 19.45
C ILE A 207 -3.91 -6.96 19.58
N ASP A 208 -3.06 -5.99 19.23
CA ASP A 208 -3.32 -4.57 19.42
C ASP A 208 -4.38 -4.02 18.44
N GLY A 209 -5.06 -2.95 18.86
CA GLY A 209 -6.03 -2.23 18.03
C GLY A 209 -5.71 -0.73 17.98
N LEU A 210 -5.88 -0.12 16.81
CA LEU A 210 -5.65 1.32 16.57
C LEU A 210 -6.95 1.98 16.12
N THR A 211 -7.47 2.90 16.93
CA THR A 211 -8.67 3.68 16.59
C THR A 211 -8.29 4.84 15.69
N ILE A 212 -9.00 4.97 14.55
CA ILE A 212 -8.74 6.02 13.58
C ILE A 212 -9.37 7.32 14.03
N ASP A 213 -8.56 8.36 14.21
CA ASP A 213 -9.07 9.70 14.44
C ASP A 213 -9.39 10.44 13.14
N SER A 214 -10.39 11.32 13.20
CA SER A 214 -10.87 12.04 12.02
C SER A 214 -9.81 12.98 11.43
N THR A 215 -8.98 13.58 12.28
CA THR A 215 -7.91 14.49 11.84
C THR A 215 -6.71 13.72 11.31
N GLU A 216 -6.40 12.56 11.90
CA GLU A 216 -5.24 11.72 11.59
C GLU A 216 -5.26 11.22 10.15
N HIS A 217 -6.31 10.50 9.73
CA HIS A 217 -6.37 9.96 8.37
C HIS A 217 -6.37 11.07 7.30
N THR A 218 -6.98 12.22 7.62
CA THR A 218 -7.00 13.40 6.77
C THR A 218 -5.59 14.00 6.64
N MET A 219 -4.84 14.04 7.74
CA MET A 219 -3.47 14.53 7.78
C MET A 219 -2.51 13.59 7.05
N ALA A 220 -2.66 12.27 7.21
CA ALA A 220 -1.93 11.27 6.42
C ALA A 220 -2.16 11.47 4.92
N THR A 221 -3.43 11.62 4.51
CA THR A 221 -3.77 11.82 3.09
C THR A 221 -3.19 13.13 2.55
N LYS A 222 -3.13 14.20 3.35
CA LYS A 222 -2.46 15.47 3.01
C LYS A 222 -0.95 15.34 2.89
N LEU A 223 -0.30 14.58 3.78
CA LEU A 223 1.13 14.30 3.72
C LEU A 223 1.51 13.71 2.35
N TYR A 224 0.67 12.81 1.84
CA TYR A 224 0.86 12.17 0.53
C TYR A 224 0.50 13.07 -0.67
N GLN A 225 -0.07 14.25 -0.41
CA GLN A 225 -0.68 15.13 -1.42
C GLN A 225 -1.70 14.38 -2.30
N ASN A 226 -2.40 13.40 -1.72
CA ASN A 226 -3.55 12.75 -2.32
C ASN A 226 -4.77 13.68 -2.15
N ASN A 227 -5.46 13.99 -3.24
CA ASN A 227 -6.55 14.96 -3.25
C ASN A 227 -7.94 14.34 -3.56
N ALA A 228 -8.11 13.04 -3.39
CA ALA A 228 -9.42 12.40 -3.54
C ALA A 228 -10.43 12.99 -2.53
N LYS A 229 -11.53 13.53 -3.06
CA LYS A 229 -12.47 14.39 -2.31
C LYS A 229 -13.12 13.69 -1.12
N VAL A 230 -13.34 12.38 -1.23
CA VAL A 230 -14.00 11.53 -0.22
C VAL A 230 -13.28 11.52 1.12
N HIS A 231 -11.98 11.84 1.15
CA HIS A 231 -11.18 11.90 2.38
C HIS A 231 -11.30 13.23 3.13
N PHE A 232 -11.82 14.29 2.47
CA PHE A 232 -11.72 15.67 2.98
C PHE A 232 -13.07 16.37 3.10
N ASN A 233 -13.93 16.22 2.09
CA ASN A 233 -15.10 17.06 1.95
C ASN A 233 -16.29 16.47 2.71
N TYR A 234 -16.39 16.80 3.99
CA TYR A 234 -17.51 16.35 4.82
C TYR A 234 -18.87 16.78 4.24
N HIS A 235 -18.99 18.02 3.76
CA HIS A 235 -20.24 18.53 3.20
C HIS A 235 -20.73 17.69 2.01
N GLN A 236 -19.85 17.37 1.06
CA GLN A 236 -20.19 16.46 -0.05
C GLN A 236 -20.51 15.04 0.43
N MET A 237 -19.85 14.58 1.49
CA MET A 237 -20.07 13.24 2.03
C MET A 237 -21.34 13.12 2.88
N GLN A 238 -22.05 14.21 3.18
CA GLN A 238 -23.33 14.17 3.92
C GLN A 238 -24.41 13.37 3.18
N ASP A 239 -24.34 13.31 1.85
CA ASP A 239 -25.27 12.53 1.02
C ASP A 239 -24.84 11.07 0.85
N SER A 240 -23.68 10.68 1.38
CA SER A 240 -23.22 9.29 1.36
C SER A 240 -23.92 8.45 2.43
N GLN A 241 -23.97 7.13 2.22
CA GLN A 241 -24.62 6.18 3.13
C GLN A 241 -24.22 6.34 4.60
N HIS A 242 -22.95 6.64 4.88
CA HIS A 242 -22.41 6.74 6.25
C HIS A 242 -22.24 8.18 6.74
N GLN A 243 -22.50 9.19 5.89
CA GLN A 243 -22.38 10.61 6.23
C GLN A 243 -21.03 11.00 6.86
N GLN A 244 -19.97 10.29 6.48
CA GLN A 244 -18.63 10.43 7.03
C GLN A 244 -17.61 10.47 5.90
N ARG A 245 -16.48 11.13 6.17
CA ARG A 245 -15.32 11.10 5.28
C ARG A 245 -14.77 9.68 5.25
N LEU A 246 -14.52 9.18 4.04
CA LEU A 246 -13.94 7.87 3.84
C LEU A 246 -12.46 7.92 4.20
N VAL A 247 -11.97 6.94 4.97
CA VAL A 247 -10.54 6.80 5.25
C VAL A 247 -9.83 6.33 3.97
N TYR A 248 -8.66 6.90 3.69
CA TYR A 248 -7.82 6.42 2.58
C TYR A 248 -7.42 4.97 2.83
N GLY A 249 -7.74 4.06 1.91
CA GLY A 249 -7.41 2.63 2.07
C GLY A 249 -5.92 2.36 2.30
N GLY A 250 -5.02 3.16 1.73
CA GLY A 250 -3.59 3.05 2.02
C GLY A 250 -3.23 3.36 3.48
N HIS A 251 -4.01 4.20 4.17
CA HIS A 251 -3.84 4.39 5.62
C HIS A 251 -4.14 3.10 6.38
N ILE A 252 -5.15 2.33 5.96
CA ILE A 252 -5.45 1.01 6.55
C ILE A 252 -4.28 0.03 6.32
N ILE A 253 -3.65 0.05 5.13
CA ILE A 253 -2.43 -0.72 4.86
C ILE A 253 -1.33 -0.37 5.86
N SER A 254 -1.07 0.92 6.09
CA SER A 254 -0.08 1.39 7.07
C SER A 254 -0.43 0.98 8.51
N LEU A 255 -1.70 1.07 8.92
CA LEU A 255 -2.13 0.66 10.26
C LEU A 255 -1.98 -0.85 10.47
N CYS A 256 -2.45 -1.67 9.53
CA CYS A 256 -2.26 -3.12 9.59
C CYS A 256 -0.78 -3.50 9.59
N ARG A 257 0.05 -2.80 8.81
CA ARG A 257 1.50 -2.99 8.84
C ARG A 257 2.09 -2.62 10.20
N SER A 258 1.70 -1.50 10.78
CA SER A 258 2.15 -1.07 12.12
C SER A 258 1.80 -2.11 13.19
N LEU A 259 0.54 -2.57 13.19
CA LEU A 259 0.05 -3.65 14.06
C LEU A 259 0.85 -4.95 13.88
N SER A 260 1.22 -5.27 12.62
CA SER A 260 1.98 -6.48 12.31
C SER A 260 3.33 -6.58 13.02
N HIS A 261 3.87 -5.45 13.51
CA HIS A 261 5.09 -5.46 14.33
C HIS A 261 4.96 -6.43 15.52
N ASN A 262 3.77 -6.60 16.10
CA ASN A 262 3.54 -7.62 17.12
C ASN A 262 3.48 -9.01 16.46
N GLY A 263 4.62 -9.71 16.43
CA GLY A 263 4.77 -11.04 15.83
C GLY A 263 5.54 -11.08 14.50
N LEU A 264 5.85 -9.91 13.90
CA LEU A 264 6.68 -9.79 12.70
C LEU A 264 7.70 -8.64 12.81
N ALA A 265 8.16 -8.33 14.03
CA ALA A 265 9.06 -7.20 14.25
C ALA A 265 10.38 -7.33 13.49
N ASN A 266 10.87 -8.54 13.24
CA ASN A 266 12.10 -8.74 12.45
C ASN A 266 11.91 -8.64 10.94
N ALA A 267 10.68 -8.65 10.44
CA ALA A 267 10.37 -8.49 9.04
C ALA A 267 10.42 -7.00 8.63
N GLN A 268 11.58 -6.36 8.71
CA GLN A 268 11.72 -4.89 8.62
C GLN A 268 11.40 -4.32 7.23
N TRP A 269 11.84 -5.00 6.16
CA TRP A 269 11.80 -4.46 4.80
C TRP A 269 10.60 -4.98 4.01
N LEU A 270 9.68 -4.11 3.62
CA LEU A 270 8.60 -4.46 2.69
C LEU A 270 9.15 -4.50 1.26
N ALA A 271 9.38 -5.69 0.70
CA ALA A 271 10.01 -5.84 -0.61
C ALA A 271 9.03 -5.75 -1.79
N ALA A 272 7.78 -6.19 -1.58
CA ALA A 272 6.75 -6.14 -2.61
C ALA A 272 5.33 -6.16 -2.04
N ILE A 273 4.35 -5.69 -2.81
CA ILE A 273 2.92 -6.02 -2.62
C ILE A 273 2.48 -6.81 -3.85
N ASN A 274 2.14 -8.07 -3.63
CA ASN A 274 1.73 -9.03 -4.66
C ASN A 274 0.31 -8.73 -5.13
N GLY A 275 -0.57 -8.40 -4.18
CA GLY A 275 -1.95 -8.05 -4.42
C GLY A 275 -2.57 -7.37 -3.20
N GLY A 276 -3.68 -6.67 -3.41
CA GLY A 276 -4.42 -6.10 -2.28
C GLY A 276 -5.79 -5.59 -2.68
N ALA A 277 -6.75 -5.71 -1.77
CA ALA A 277 -8.13 -5.27 -1.96
C ALA A 277 -8.63 -4.53 -0.71
N HIS A 278 -9.27 -3.39 -0.93
CA HIS A 278 -10.03 -2.66 0.08
C HIS A 278 -11.47 -3.16 0.02
N LEU A 279 -11.81 -4.10 0.89
CA LEU A 279 -13.04 -4.88 0.78
C LEU A 279 -14.26 -4.12 1.29
N ASN A 280 -14.09 -3.41 2.40
CA ASN A 280 -15.15 -2.62 3.03
C ASN A 280 -14.61 -1.25 3.45
N PRO A 281 -15.45 -0.19 3.42
CA PRO A 281 -15.02 1.15 3.77
C PRO A 281 -14.69 1.27 5.26
N SER A 282 -13.70 2.10 5.57
CA SER A 282 -13.31 2.48 6.94
C SER A 282 -13.60 3.96 7.19
N TYR A 283 -13.93 4.28 8.44
CA TYR A 283 -14.29 5.62 8.87
C TYR A 283 -13.60 5.98 10.19
N ALA A 284 -13.57 7.28 10.51
CA ALA A 284 -13.13 7.74 11.81
C ALA A 284 -13.97 7.09 12.93
N GLY A 285 -13.33 6.75 14.04
CA GLY A 285 -13.91 6.00 15.15
C GLY A 285 -13.93 4.48 14.95
N ASN A 286 -13.55 3.95 13.78
CA ASN A 286 -13.28 2.51 13.64
C ASN A 286 -11.96 2.17 14.32
N THR A 287 -11.94 1.10 15.11
CA THR A 287 -10.72 0.49 15.65
C THR A 287 -10.27 -0.61 14.72
N ILE A 288 -9.09 -0.43 14.13
CA ILE A 288 -8.47 -1.38 13.21
C ILE A 288 -7.61 -2.35 13.99
N TYR A 289 -7.71 -3.61 13.58
CA TYR A 289 -6.92 -4.73 14.06
C TYR A 289 -6.40 -5.52 12.84
N ALA A 290 -5.46 -6.44 13.06
CA ALA A 290 -4.90 -7.24 11.97
C ALA A 290 -4.54 -8.67 12.40
N ALA A 291 -4.53 -9.59 11.45
CA ALA A 291 -3.92 -10.91 11.58
C ALA A 291 -3.23 -11.29 10.28
N THR A 292 -2.16 -12.06 10.37
CA THR A 292 -1.34 -12.42 9.22
C THR A 292 -1.17 -13.92 9.11
N GLN A 293 -1.34 -14.45 7.90
CA GLN A 293 -0.99 -15.83 7.59
C GLN A 293 0.27 -15.89 6.72
N VAL A 294 1.22 -16.73 7.09
CA VAL A 294 2.42 -16.99 6.27
C VAL A 294 2.02 -17.85 5.07
N GLN A 295 2.09 -17.27 3.86
CA GLN A 295 1.69 -17.95 2.63
C GLN A 295 2.85 -18.76 2.03
N ASN A 296 4.05 -18.21 2.05
CA ASN A 296 5.23 -18.86 1.49
C ASN A 296 6.52 -18.33 2.11
N LYS A 297 7.61 -19.08 1.93
CA LYS A 297 8.95 -18.76 2.42
C LYS A 297 9.97 -18.95 1.29
N TYR A 298 10.87 -17.99 1.13
CA TYR A 298 11.97 -18.05 0.18
C TYR A 298 13.29 -17.81 0.91
N ASP A 299 14.20 -18.77 0.89
CA ASP A 299 15.57 -18.53 1.35
C ASP A 299 16.34 -17.79 0.25
N LEU A 300 16.78 -16.57 0.55
CA LEU A 300 17.50 -15.72 -0.39
C LEU A 300 19.02 -15.90 -0.28
N GLY A 301 19.49 -16.68 0.70
CA GLY A 301 20.90 -16.76 1.06
C GLY A 301 21.40 -15.50 1.76
N PHE A 302 22.72 -15.43 1.99
CA PHE A 302 23.40 -14.27 2.58
C PHE A 302 22.85 -13.78 3.93
N GLY A 303 22.25 -14.68 4.71
CA GLY A 303 21.69 -14.33 6.01
C GLY A 303 20.29 -13.71 5.95
N MET A 304 19.59 -13.81 4.80
CA MET A 304 18.27 -13.21 4.59
C MET A 304 17.27 -14.23 4.01
N GLY A 305 16.02 -14.10 4.45
CA GLY A 305 14.88 -14.79 3.86
C GLY A 305 13.78 -13.80 3.49
N ALA A 306 12.85 -14.26 2.66
CA ALA A 306 11.63 -13.54 2.34
C ALA A 306 10.39 -14.34 2.75
N LEU A 307 9.45 -13.68 3.40
CA LEU A 307 8.15 -14.24 3.74
C LEU A 307 7.10 -13.61 2.83
N ARG A 308 6.34 -14.43 2.12
CA ARG A 308 5.08 -13.99 1.51
C ARG A 308 3.99 -14.11 2.56
N LEU A 309 3.33 -13.00 2.84
CA LEU A 309 2.40 -12.82 3.93
C LEU A 309 1.05 -12.38 3.38
N LYS A 310 -0.03 -12.87 3.99
CA LYS A 310 -1.38 -12.38 3.78
C LYS A 310 -1.88 -11.75 5.06
N THR A 311 -1.96 -10.43 5.12
CA THR A 311 -2.53 -9.70 6.26
C THR A 311 -3.98 -9.34 5.98
N ILE A 312 -4.85 -9.72 6.91
CA ILE A 312 -6.27 -9.34 6.92
C ILE A 312 -6.47 -8.24 7.96
N GLY A 313 -7.02 -7.11 7.53
CA GLY A 313 -7.40 -5.99 8.39
C GLY A 313 -8.90 -5.99 8.64
N PHE A 314 -9.30 -5.71 9.87
CA PHE A 314 -10.71 -5.70 10.28
C PHE A 314 -11.01 -4.58 11.27
N LYS A 315 -12.28 -4.19 11.37
CA LYS A 315 -12.76 -3.11 12.24
C LYS A 315 -13.68 -3.63 13.34
N ASN A 316 -13.51 -3.08 14.55
CA ASN A 316 -14.44 -3.21 15.67
C ASN A 316 -14.78 -4.66 16.09
N ILE A 317 -13.86 -5.60 15.88
CA ILE A 317 -13.99 -6.99 16.36
C ILE A 317 -12.70 -7.41 17.06
N GLN A 318 -12.85 -8.26 18.09
CA GLN A 318 -11.72 -8.82 18.82
C GLN A 318 -10.86 -9.71 17.93
N TRP A 319 -9.54 -9.66 18.14
CA TRP A 319 -8.57 -10.38 17.33
C TRP A 319 -8.80 -11.92 17.35
N SER A 320 -9.34 -12.47 18.43
CA SER A 320 -9.53 -13.92 18.56
C SER A 320 -10.61 -14.50 17.64
N SER A 321 -11.48 -13.66 17.05
CA SER A 321 -12.62 -14.12 16.24
C SER A 321 -12.36 -14.12 14.73
N ILE A 322 -11.19 -13.64 14.28
CA ILE A 322 -10.94 -13.37 12.85
C ILE A 322 -10.72 -14.66 12.07
N LYS A 323 -9.85 -15.54 12.60
CA LYS A 323 -9.34 -16.69 11.87
C LYS A 323 -10.49 -17.60 11.44
N GLU A 324 -11.48 -17.81 12.31
CA GLU A 324 -12.69 -18.56 12.00
C GLU A 324 -13.51 -17.91 10.88
N GLN A 325 -13.70 -16.59 10.92
CA GLN A 325 -14.44 -15.84 9.91
C GLN A 325 -13.78 -15.88 8.53
N VAL A 326 -12.45 -15.77 8.48
CA VAL A 326 -11.70 -15.77 7.23
C VAL A 326 -11.58 -17.18 6.65
N CYS A 327 -11.31 -18.19 7.51
CA CYS A 327 -11.14 -19.57 7.07
C CYS A 327 -12.46 -20.25 6.66
N SER A 328 -13.61 -19.76 7.13
CA SER A 328 -14.93 -20.28 6.73
C SER A 328 -15.43 -19.71 5.40
N ALA A 329 -14.80 -18.66 4.88
CA ALA A 329 -15.18 -18.03 3.62
C ALA A 329 -14.53 -18.75 2.41
N ASN A 330 -15.32 -18.95 1.35
CA ASN A 330 -14.84 -19.58 0.11
C ASN A 330 -13.94 -18.65 -0.71
N SER A 331 -14.16 -17.34 -0.60
CA SER A 331 -13.40 -16.31 -1.29
C SER A 331 -13.40 -15.00 -0.49
N SER A 332 -12.53 -14.05 -0.86
CA SER A 332 -12.52 -12.73 -0.23
C SER A 332 -13.81 -11.93 -0.42
N LYS A 333 -14.67 -12.32 -1.37
CA LYS A 333 -16.01 -11.74 -1.56
C LYS A 333 -17.00 -12.20 -0.49
N ASP A 334 -16.73 -13.33 0.14
CA ASP A 334 -17.56 -13.91 1.20
C ASP A 334 -17.08 -13.49 2.59
N TYR A 335 -16.07 -12.61 2.66
CA TYR A 335 -15.61 -12.07 3.94
C TYR A 335 -16.67 -11.16 4.57
N PRO A 336 -16.84 -11.21 5.90
CA PRO A 336 -17.75 -10.33 6.62
C PRO A 336 -17.47 -8.83 6.42
N ASP A 337 -18.49 -7.98 6.58
CA ASP A 337 -18.43 -6.52 6.42
C ASP A 337 -17.42 -5.81 7.35
N ASN A 338 -17.01 -6.47 8.44
CA ASN A 338 -15.96 -5.99 9.33
C ASN A 338 -14.55 -6.18 8.76
N VAL A 339 -14.36 -6.99 7.71
CA VAL A 339 -13.06 -7.14 7.05
C VAL A 339 -12.88 -6.00 6.05
N VAL A 340 -11.88 -5.16 6.27
CA VAL A 340 -11.66 -3.92 5.49
C VAL A 340 -10.49 -4.04 4.51
N LEU A 341 -9.53 -4.91 4.79
CA LEU A 341 -8.32 -5.08 3.99
C LEU A 341 -7.98 -6.56 3.83
N ASP A 342 -7.66 -6.95 2.60
CA ASP A 342 -6.93 -8.18 2.27
C ASP A 342 -5.65 -7.76 1.54
N LEU A 343 -4.49 -7.99 2.14
CA LEU A 343 -3.18 -7.57 1.62
C LEU A 343 -2.23 -8.76 1.51
N ASP A 344 -1.76 -9.03 0.30
CA ASP A 344 -0.74 -10.03 -0.01
C ASP A 344 0.57 -9.32 -0.39
N TYR A 345 1.62 -9.56 0.37
CA TYR A 345 2.88 -8.83 0.26
C TYR A 345 4.06 -9.69 0.68
N THR A 346 5.26 -9.23 0.32
CA THR A 346 6.50 -9.93 0.61
C THR A 346 7.41 -9.04 1.43
N VAL A 347 7.94 -9.58 2.53
CA VAL A 347 8.86 -8.90 3.43
C VAL A 347 10.20 -9.62 3.47
N LEU A 348 11.28 -8.89 3.73
CA LEU A 348 12.59 -9.47 4.05
C LEU A 348 12.78 -9.53 5.56
N ILE A 349 13.35 -10.63 6.02
CA ILE A 349 13.59 -10.94 7.43
C ILE A 349 14.98 -11.61 7.58
N PRO A 350 15.72 -11.35 8.67
CA PRO A 350 16.96 -12.07 8.95
C PRO A 350 16.79 -13.59 8.96
N ASN A 351 17.73 -14.28 8.33
CA ASN A 351 17.89 -15.73 8.29
C ASN A 351 19.33 -16.10 8.70
N PRO A 352 19.71 -15.93 9.97
CA PRO A 352 21.07 -16.23 10.42
C PRO A 352 21.40 -17.72 10.19
N LYS A 353 22.67 -17.99 9.87
CA LYS A 353 23.19 -19.34 9.58
C LYS A 353 22.98 -20.34 10.73
#